data_AF-A0A7X9EW24-F1
#
_entry.id   AF-A0A7X9EW24-F1
#
_cell.length_a   1.000
_cell.length_b   1.000
_cell.length_c   1.000
_cell.angle_alpha   90.00
_cell.angle_beta   90.00
_cell.angle_gamma   90.00
#
_symmetry.space_group_name_H-M   'P 1'
#
loop_
_entity.id
_entity.type
_entity.pdbx_description
1 polymer ?
#
loop_
_entity_poly.entity_id
_entity_poly.type
_entity_poly.pdbx_seq_one_letter_code
_entity_poly.pdbx_strand_id
1 'polypeptide(L)'
;MSYFDKAMNLWLGAISLTKEKTEAFIDELVERGEISREEAKQTMEEVMQKGEEFKTEYRNMVREEIDEWRAKFGVISKSEYDKLAERVKELEAKLAKEQE
;
A
#
# COMPACT_ATOMS: atom_id res chain seq x y z
N MET A 1 -1.11 -7.68 29.99
CA MET A 1 -0.59 -7.53 28.62
C MET A 1 -1.77 -7.15 27.73
N SER A 2 -1.80 -5.91 27.26
CA SER A 2 -2.89 -5.42 26.39
C SER A 2 -2.89 -6.21 25.08
N TYR A 3 -4.06 -6.47 24.50
CA TYR A 3 -4.15 -7.05 23.14
C TYR A 3 -3.46 -6.16 22.10
N PHE A 4 -3.35 -4.86 22.37
CA PHE A 4 -2.60 -3.90 21.56
C PHE A 4 -1.11 -4.23 21.52
N ASP A 5 -0.49 -4.51 22.67
CA ASP A 5 0.95 -4.82 22.75
C ASP A 5 1.26 -6.11 21.96
N LYS A 6 0.35 -7.09 22.01
CA LYS A 6 0.48 -8.33 21.23
C LYS A 6 0.35 -8.06 19.74
N ALA A 7 -0.63 -7.27 19.31
CA ALA A 7 -0.81 -6.92 17.91
C ALA A 7 0.39 -6.12 17.35
N MET A 8 0.93 -5.19 18.13
CA MET A 8 2.10 -4.40 17.76
C MET A 8 3.36 -5.26 17.62
N ASN A 9 3.62 -6.17 18.57
CA ASN A 9 4.76 -7.09 18.48
C ASN A 9 4.64 -8.06 17.28
N LEU A 10 3.43 -8.55 17.00
CA LEU A 10 3.18 -9.39 15.82
C LEU A 10 3.41 -8.62 14.52
N TRP A 11 2.97 -7.37 14.43
CA TRP A 11 3.17 -6.53 13.25
C TRP A 11 4.65 -6.19 13.03
N LEU A 12 5.38 -5.85 14.10
CA LEU A 12 6.82 -5.61 14.03
C LEU A 12 7.60 -6.87 13.62
N GLY A 13 7.16 -8.04 14.09
CA GLY A 13 7.68 -9.33 13.64
C GLY A 13 7.40 -9.59 12.15
N ALA A 14 6.18 -9.32 11.69
CA ALA A 14 5.80 -9.49 10.29
C ALA A 14 6.56 -8.57 9.33
N ILE A 15 6.85 -7.32 9.72
CA ILE A 15 7.67 -6.41 8.89
C ILE A 15 9.14 -6.86 8.82
N SER A 16 9.63 -7.53 9.85
CA SER A 16 11.00 -8.07 9.85
C SER A 16 11.19 -9.25 8.89
N LEU A 17 10.09 -9.89 8.45
CA LEU A 17 10.09 -10.92 7.42
C LEU A 17 10.27 -10.28 6.04
N THR A 18 11.53 -10.15 5.64
CA THR A 18 11.94 -9.77 4.29
C THR A 18 12.05 -11.02 3.41
N LYS A 19 12.08 -10.83 2.08
CA LYS A 19 12.23 -11.95 1.13
C LYS A 19 13.49 -12.77 1.45
N GLU A 20 14.59 -12.10 1.75
CA GLU A 20 15.88 -12.71 2.09
C GLU A 20 15.81 -13.52 3.40
N LYS A 21 15.05 -13.03 4.40
CA LYS A 21 14.84 -13.74 5.66
C LYS A 21 13.98 -14.99 5.48
N THR A 22 12.96 -14.91 4.62
CA THR A 22 12.08 -16.04 4.30
C THR A 22 12.81 -17.11 3.49
N GLU A 23 13.63 -16.70 2.51
CA GLU A 23 14.49 -17.62 1.75
C GLU A 23 15.46 -18.35 2.68
N ALA A 24 16.17 -17.62 3.56
CA ALA A 24 17.10 -18.23 4.52
C ALA A 24 16.41 -19.21 5.49
N PHE A 25 15.21 -18.88 5.96
CA PHE A 25 14.44 -19.77 6.83
C PHE A 25 14.01 -21.06 6.12
N ILE A 26 13.55 -20.95 4.87
CA ILE A 26 13.15 -22.11 4.08
C ILE A 26 14.36 -22.97 3.72
N ASP A 27 15.50 -22.37 3.38
CA ASP A 27 16.75 -23.09 3.14
C ASP A 27 17.22 -23.87 4.39
N GLU A 28 17.09 -23.30 5.59
CA GLU A 28 17.38 -23.99 6.84
C GLU A 28 16.48 -25.22 7.05
N LEU A 29 15.19 -25.13 6.71
CA LEU A 29 14.26 -26.26 6.78
C LEU A 29 14.63 -27.37 5.79
N VAL A 30 15.15 -27.01 4.60
CA VAL A 30 15.67 -27.98 3.62
C VAL A 30 16.93 -28.66 4.13
N GLU A 31 17.87 -27.90 4.69
CA GLU A 31 19.12 -28.44 5.25
C GLU A 31 18.86 -29.40 6.43
N ARG A 32 17.87 -29.08 7.26
CA ARG A 32 17.43 -29.93 8.38
C ARG A 32 16.62 -31.15 7.91
N GLY A 33 16.30 -31.25 6.62
CA GLY A 33 15.54 -32.34 6.01
C GLY A 33 14.05 -32.33 6.40
N GLU A 34 13.55 -31.21 6.92
CA GLU A 34 12.15 -31.06 7.34
C GLU A 34 11.23 -30.83 6.14
N ILE A 35 11.75 -30.26 5.05
CA ILE A 35 11.05 -30.08 3.77
C ILE A 35 11.96 -30.44 2.60
N SER A 36 11.37 -30.86 1.48
CA SER A 36 12.13 -31.06 0.24
C SER A 36 12.45 -29.73 -0.46
N ARG A 37 13.48 -29.72 -1.31
CA ARG A 37 13.82 -28.56 -2.15
C ARG A 37 12.69 -28.18 -3.12
N GLU A 38 11.88 -29.15 -3.53
CA GLU A 38 10.69 -28.92 -4.38
C GLU A 38 9.60 -28.16 -3.59
N GLU A 39 9.28 -28.62 -2.37
CA GLU A 39 8.29 -27.99 -1.48
C GLU A 39 8.71 -26.58 -1.03
N ALA A 40 10.00 -26.39 -0.77
CA ALA A 40 10.59 -25.07 -0.47
C ALA A 40 10.32 -24.07 -1.59
N LYS A 41 10.57 -24.47 -2.84
CA LYS A 41 10.37 -23.62 -4.01
C LYS A 41 8.88 -23.28 -4.22
N GLN A 42 8.01 -24.28 -4.10
CA GLN A 42 6.57 -24.08 -4.20
C GLN A 42 6.06 -23.13 -3.11
N THR A 43 6.52 -23.29 -1.86
CA THR A 43 6.13 -22.43 -0.73
C THR A 43 6.55 -20.98 -0.98
N MET A 44 7.76 -20.74 -1.50
CA MET A 44 8.23 -19.41 -1.86
C MET A 44 7.37 -18.76 -2.96
N GLU A 45 7.03 -19.52 -4.01
CA GLU A 45 6.17 -19.05 -5.09
C GLU A 45 4.77 -18.68 -4.58
N GLU A 46 4.17 -19.52 -3.72
CA GLU A 46 2.86 -19.24 -3.12
C GLU A 46 2.88 -18.00 -2.21
N VAL A 47 3.92 -17.81 -1.40
CA VAL A 47 4.08 -16.63 -0.54
C VAL A 47 4.21 -15.37 -1.39
N MET A 48 5.00 -15.41 -2.47
CA MET A 48 5.15 -14.29 -3.39
C MET A 48 3.84 -13.96 -4.11
N GLN A 49 3.13 -14.97 -4.61
CA GLN A 49 1.87 -14.79 -5.32
C GLN A 49 0.81 -14.17 -4.40
N LYS A 50 0.58 -14.76 -3.22
CA LYS A 50 -0.37 -14.23 -2.23
C LYS A 50 0.01 -12.83 -1.77
N GLY A 51 1.31 -12.54 -1.66
CA GLY A 51 1.80 -11.21 -1.30
C GLY A 51 1.42 -10.14 -2.34
N GLU A 52 1.57 -10.42 -3.64
CA GLU A 52 1.19 -9.48 -4.70
C GLU A 52 -0.34 -9.33 -4.84
N GLU A 53 -1.10 -10.41 -4.67
CA GLU A 53 -2.57 -10.37 -4.61
C GLU A 53 -3.04 -9.48 -3.46
N PHE A 54 -2.55 -9.73 -2.24
CA PHE A 54 -2.87 -8.95 -1.05
C PHE A 54 -2.52 -7.47 -1.21
N LYS A 55 -1.34 -7.17 -1.76
CA LYS A 55 -0.88 -5.79 -1.99
C LYS A 55 -1.78 -5.04 -2.97
N THR A 56 -2.32 -5.72 -3.97
CA THR A 56 -3.21 -5.11 -4.98
C THR A 56 -4.58 -4.84 -4.38
N GLU A 57 -5.18 -5.84 -3.72
CA GLU A 57 -6.48 -5.71 -3.07
C GLU A 57 -6.46 -4.65 -1.95
N TYR A 58 -5.43 -4.73 -1.09
CA TYR A 58 -5.22 -3.76 -0.02
C TYR A 58 -5.05 -2.33 -0.55
N ARG A 59 -4.32 -2.15 -1.66
CA ARG A 59 -4.16 -0.82 -2.28
C ARG A 59 -5.48 -0.26 -2.77
N ASN A 60 -6.35 -1.10 -3.33
CA ASN A 60 -7.67 -0.67 -3.81
C ASN A 60 -8.57 -0.29 -2.63
N MET A 61 -8.63 -1.15 -1.59
CA MET A 61 -9.39 -0.88 -0.37
C MET A 61 -8.95 0.43 0.30
N VAL A 62 -7.64 0.66 0.45
CA VAL A 62 -7.11 1.89 1.04
C VAL A 62 -7.44 3.12 0.18
N ARG A 63 -7.39 3.00 -1.15
CA ARG A 63 -7.78 4.10 -2.05
C ARG A 63 -9.25 4.44 -1.91
N GLU A 64 -10.12 3.43 -1.91
CA GLU A 64 -11.56 3.61 -1.74
C GLU A 64 -11.87 4.28 -0.39
N GLU A 65 -11.28 3.81 0.69
CA GLU A 65 -11.49 4.40 2.03
C GLU A 65 -11.01 5.86 2.08
N ILE A 66 -9.86 6.18 1.46
CA ILE A 66 -9.36 7.55 1.37
C ILE A 66 -10.30 8.42 0.54
N ASP A 67 -10.79 7.93 -0.60
CA ASP A 67 -11.68 8.69 -1.48
C ASP A 67 -13.05 8.91 -0.83
N GLU A 68 -13.58 7.93 -0.08
CA GLU A 68 -14.76 8.11 0.76
C GLU A 68 -14.55 9.17 1.84
N TRP A 69 -13.40 9.14 2.52
CA TRP A 69 -13.04 10.16 3.51
C TRP A 69 -12.96 11.55 2.88
N ARG A 70 -12.33 11.66 1.71
CA ARG A 70 -12.26 12.92 0.96
C ARG A 70 -13.65 13.46 0.62
N ALA A 71 -14.56 12.59 0.17
CA ALA A 71 -15.93 12.95 -0.13
C ALA A 71 -16.71 13.39 1.13
N LYS A 72 -16.55 12.69 2.26
CA LYS A 72 -17.24 13.00 3.52
C LYS A 72 -16.75 14.28 4.19
N PHE A 73 -15.45 14.55 4.15
CA PHE A 73 -14.83 15.68 4.85
C PHE A 73 -14.48 16.88 3.94
N GLY A 74 -14.75 16.79 2.64
CA GLY A 74 -14.44 17.85 1.68
C GLY A 74 -12.94 18.07 1.48
N VAL A 75 -12.11 17.05 1.74
CA VAL A 75 -10.66 17.14 1.58
C VAL A 75 -10.32 16.94 0.11
N ILE A 76 -9.92 18.02 -0.55
CA ILE A 76 -9.47 17.97 -1.95
C ILE A 76 -7.98 17.64 -2.04
N SER A 77 -7.59 16.99 -3.13
CA SER A 77 -6.17 16.81 -3.45
C SER A 77 -5.54 18.12 -3.93
N LYS A 78 -4.21 18.21 -3.83
CA LYS A 78 -3.46 19.37 -4.32
C LYS A 78 -3.67 19.60 -5.83
N SER A 79 -3.75 18.53 -6.62
CA SER A 79 -3.97 18.65 -8.07
C SER A 79 -5.34 19.20 -8.42
N GLU A 80 -6.37 18.88 -7.64
CA GLU A 80 -7.71 19.47 -7.80
C GLU A 80 -7.72 20.95 -7.45
N TYR A 81 -6.99 21.35 -6.40
CA TYR A 81 -6.79 22.75 -6.05
C TYR A 81 -6.05 23.53 -7.16
N ASP A 82 -4.95 22.98 -7.67
CA ASP A 82 -4.15 23.63 -8.72
C ASP A 82 -4.97 23.84 -10.01
N LYS A 83 -5.79 22.85 -10.40
CA LYS A 83 -6.74 22.98 -11.51
C LYS A 83 -7.77 24.09 -11.28
N LEU A 84 -8.27 24.23 -10.05
CA LEU A 84 -9.19 25.30 -9.72
C LEU A 84 -8.51 26.67 -9.80
N ALA A 85 -7.29 26.79 -9.27
CA ALA A 85 -6.50 28.01 -9.32
C ALA A 85 -6.18 28.44 -10.76
N GLU A 86 -5.85 27.51 -11.63
CA GLU A 86 -5.61 27.78 -13.06
C GLU A 86 -6.88 28.29 -13.75
N ARG A 87 -8.03 27.65 -13.51
CA ARG A 87 -9.32 28.11 -14.04
C ARG A 87 -9.69 29.50 -13.54
N VAL A 88 -9.44 29.81 -12.27
CA VAL A 88 -9.66 31.15 -11.70
C VAL A 88 -8.80 32.17 -12.44
N LYS A 89 -7.51 31.89 -12.62
CA LYS A 89 -6.59 32.78 -13.34
C LYS A 89 -7.02 33.03 -14.79
N GLU A 90 -7.52 32.00 -15.49
CA GLU A 90 -8.05 32.17 -16.84
C GLU A 90 -9.30 33.06 -16.88
N LEU A 91 -10.21 32.89 -15.92
CA LEU A 91 -11.42 33.70 -15.82
C LEU A 91 -11.10 35.16 -15.50
N GLU A 92 -10.18 35.39 -14.57
CA GLU A 92 -9.67 36.73 -14.24
C GLU A 92 -9.05 37.41 -15.47
N ALA A 93 -8.26 36.68 -16.26
CA ALA A 93 -7.67 37.21 -17.49
C ALA A 93 -8.71 37.53 -18.57
N LYS A 94 -9.81 36.78 -18.65
CA LYS A 94 -10.92 37.05 -19.59
C LYS A 94 -11.72 38.28 -19.17
N LEU A 95 -12.06 38.40 -17.89
CA LEU A 95 -12.73 39.57 -17.33
C LEU A 95 -11.92 40.85 -17.51
N ALA A 96 -10.59 40.79 -17.33
CA ALA A 96 -9.71 41.94 -17.55
C ALA A 96 -9.71 42.41 -19.02
N LYS A 97 -9.89 41.50 -19.99
CA LYS A 97 -9.97 41.82 -21.42
C LYS A 97 -11.34 42.34 -21.87
N GLU A 98 -12.40 42.02 -21.15
CA GLU A 98 -13.76 42.56 -21.42
C GLU A 98 -13.98 43.96 -20.82
N GLN A 99 -13.12 44.38 -19.89
CA GLN A 99 -13.16 45.70 -19.25
C GLN A 99 -12.24 46.74 -19.92
N GLU A 100 -11.54 46.36 -20.98
CA GLU A 100 -10.70 47.23 -21.83
C GLU A 100 -11.42 47.54 -23.15
#